data_AF-A0A4R8T8M7-F1
#
_entry.id   AF-A0A4R8T8M7-F1
#
_cell.length_a   1.000
_cell.length_b   1.000
_cell.length_c   1.000
_cell.angle_alpha   90.00
_cell.angle_beta   90.00
_cell.angle_gamma   90.00
#
_symmetry.space_group_name_H-M   'P 1'
#
loop_
_entity.id
_entity.type
_entity.pdbx_description
1 polymer ?
#
loop_
_entity_poly.entity_id
_entity_poly.type
_entity_poly.pdbx_seq_one_letter_code
_entity_poly.pdbx_strand_id
1 'polypeptide(L)'
;MFLLQTWGSLFGTALNYVVMDTIVANRRDILLDPIGNQWSGRKIQSLNTTAVTWSLAKYVYGFDKDGHGWIPLSIVIGAAIPVVLWLVSRKYETIYGWEVRKLVTPVVFHNASDTTSGTTSVIWSQVATGLWSQWYMRLRHPAWFGKYNYIVGGGLDAGAKVMMFILTFAVSGGSGKEVPFPTWWGNPTSSSKQYADYCGTGQEG
;
A
#
# COMPACT_ATOMS: atom_id res chain seq x y z
N MET A 1 -21.19 14.95 12.82
CA MET A 1 -20.15 13.98 12.41
C MET A 1 -20.57 13.23 11.15
N PHE A 2 -21.64 12.42 11.16
CA PHE A 2 -22.10 11.66 9.99
C PHE A 2 -22.32 12.51 8.73
N LEU A 3 -23.15 13.57 8.80
CA LEU A 3 -23.43 14.43 7.64
C LEU A 3 -22.16 15.06 7.02
N LEU A 4 -21.23 15.53 7.86
CA LEU A 4 -19.96 16.13 7.39
C LEU A 4 -19.05 15.07 6.76
N GLN A 5 -19.00 13.85 7.31
CA GLN A 5 -18.26 12.74 6.71
C GLN A 5 -18.86 12.31 5.38
N THR A 6 -20.20 12.17 5.30
CA THR A 6 -20.89 11.82 4.05
C THR A 6 -20.65 12.87 2.97
N TRP A 7 -20.78 14.16 3.30
CA TRP A 7 -20.47 15.26 2.37
C TRP A 7 -19.00 15.25 1.94
N GLY A 8 -18.07 15.05 2.87
CA GLY A 8 -16.64 14.94 2.58
C GLY A 8 -16.31 13.77 1.65
N SER A 9 -16.92 12.61 1.87
CA SER A 9 -16.74 11.42 1.01
C SER A 9 -17.32 11.61 -0.38
N LEU A 10 -18.52 12.20 -0.50
CA LEU A 10 -19.14 12.48 -1.79
C LEU A 10 -18.30 13.46 -2.61
N PHE A 11 -17.86 14.56 -1.98
CA PHE A 11 -17.01 15.56 -2.62
C PHE A 11 -15.65 14.97 -3.01
N GLY A 12 -15.02 14.19 -2.11
CA GLY A 12 -13.76 13.51 -2.39
C GLY A 12 -13.86 12.53 -3.55
N THR A 13 -14.98 11.81 -3.67
CA THR A 13 -15.23 10.88 -4.78
C THR A 13 -15.38 11.63 -6.10
N ALA A 14 -16.14 12.73 -6.12
CA ALA A 14 -16.29 13.57 -7.31
C ALA A 14 -14.95 14.14 -7.79
N LEU A 15 -14.13 14.67 -6.88
CA LEU A 15 -12.78 15.15 -7.22
C LEU A 15 -11.87 14.02 -7.73
N ASN A 16 -11.90 12.85 -7.09
CA ASN A 16 -11.12 11.71 -7.53
C ASN A 16 -11.48 11.29 -8.96
N TYR A 17 -12.77 11.30 -9.30
CA TYR A 17 -13.23 11.02 -10.66
C TYR A 17 -12.70 12.02 -11.67
N VAL A 18 -12.80 13.33 -11.41
CA VAL A 18 -12.29 14.37 -12.32
C VAL A 18 -10.78 14.26 -12.53
N VAL A 19 -10.03 14.00 -11.45
CA VAL A 19 -8.58 13.77 -11.51
C VAL A 19 -8.26 12.56 -12.38
N MET A 20 -8.97 11.44 -12.17
CA MET A 20 -8.78 10.22 -12.96
C MET A 20 -9.09 10.44 -14.44
N ASP A 21 -10.18 11.13 -14.76
CA ASP A 21 -10.56 11.46 -16.14
C ASP A 21 -9.49 12.32 -16.83
N THR A 22 -8.97 13.33 -16.12
CA THR A 22 -7.89 14.20 -16.62
C THR A 22 -6.60 13.42 -16.89
N ILE A 23 -6.22 12.51 -15.99
CA ILE A 23 -5.02 11.67 -16.14
C ILE A 23 -5.20 10.71 -17.33
N VAL A 24 -6.35 10.05 -17.42
CA VAL A 24 -6.63 9.09 -18.49
C VAL A 24 -6.65 9.79 -19.85
N ALA A 25 -7.23 10.98 -19.96
CA ALA A 25 -7.21 11.76 -21.19
C ALA A 25 -5.79 12.16 -21.64
N ASN A 26 -4.91 12.52 -20.70
CA ASN A 26 -3.56 13.03 -21.00
C ASN A 26 -2.46 11.97 -21.09
N ARG A 27 -2.68 10.77 -20.54
CA ARG A 27 -1.65 9.72 -20.38
C ARG A 27 -2.15 8.32 -20.78
N ARG A 28 -3.22 8.23 -21.57
CA ARG A 28 -3.82 6.95 -22.01
C ARG A 28 -2.82 5.96 -22.57
N ASP A 29 -1.88 6.43 -23.40
CA ASP A 29 -0.94 5.56 -24.10
C ASP A 29 0.08 4.93 -23.14
N ILE A 30 0.47 5.66 -22.08
CA ILE A 30 1.38 5.14 -21.03
C ILE A 30 0.63 4.21 -20.06
N LEU A 31 -0.67 4.43 -19.85
CA LEU A 31 -1.52 3.56 -19.02
C LEU A 31 -1.73 2.17 -19.65
N LEU A 32 -1.60 2.05 -20.97
CA LEU A 32 -1.72 0.79 -21.72
C LEU A 32 -0.38 0.03 -21.84
N ASP A 33 0.74 0.67 -21.55
CA ASP A 33 2.06 0.05 -21.63
C ASP A 33 2.33 -0.82 -20.37
N PRO A 34 2.56 -2.14 -20.52
CA PRO A 34 2.87 -3.02 -19.38
C PRO A 34 4.20 -2.68 -18.68
N ILE A 35 5.12 -1.97 -19.35
CA ILE A 35 6.41 -1.53 -18.79
C ILE A 35 6.31 -0.14 -18.14
N GLY A 36 5.21 0.59 -18.38
CA GLY A 36 5.09 2.04 -18.21
C GLY A 36 5.63 2.67 -16.92
N ASN A 37 5.88 3.98 -16.98
CA ASN A 37 6.42 4.81 -15.89
C ASN A 37 5.49 4.86 -14.65
N GLN A 38 5.68 5.84 -13.75
CA GLN A 38 4.86 6.08 -12.55
C GLN A 38 3.33 6.13 -12.78
N TRP A 39 2.89 6.22 -14.04
CA TRP A 39 1.50 6.20 -14.50
C TRP A 39 0.97 4.83 -14.94
N SER A 40 1.70 3.73 -14.71
CA SER A 40 1.26 2.40 -15.13
C SER A 40 -0.06 1.98 -14.49
N GLY A 41 -0.92 1.33 -15.28
CA GLY A 41 -2.21 0.79 -14.83
C GLY A 41 -2.14 -0.43 -13.91
N ARG A 42 -0.95 -0.79 -13.41
CA ARG A 42 -0.65 -2.04 -12.68
C ARG A 42 -1.62 -2.33 -11.54
N LYS A 43 -2.00 -1.31 -10.77
CA LYS A 43 -2.94 -1.48 -9.65
C LYS A 43 -4.34 -1.87 -10.12
N ILE A 44 -4.84 -1.22 -11.18
CA ILE A 44 -6.15 -1.53 -11.77
C ILE A 44 -6.11 -2.90 -12.46
N GLN A 45 -5.03 -3.22 -13.15
CA GLN A 45 -4.85 -4.53 -13.78
C GLN A 45 -4.80 -5.65 -12.73
N SER A 46 -4.06 -5.47 -11.62
CA SER A 46 -4.02 -6.43 -10.51
C SER A 46 -5.40 -6.66 -9.89
N LEU A 47 -6.17 -5.59 -9.69
CA LEU A 47 -7.55 -5.68 -9.22
C LEU A 47 -8.43 -6.44 -10.20
N ASN A 48 -8.31 -6.17 -11.50
CA ASN A 48 -9.05 -6.87 -12.54
C ASN A 48 -8.71 -8.37 -12.58
N THR A 49 -7.41 -8.71 -12.60
CA THR A 49 -6.95 -10.10 -12.55
C THR A 49 -7.50 -10.81 -11.32
N THR A 50 -7.45 -10.18 -10.14
CA THR A 50 -8.01 -10.74 -8.90
C THR A 50 -9.52 -10.96 -9.04
N ALA A 51 -10.28 -10.02 -9.61
CA ALA A 51 -11.71 -10.18 -9.82
C ALA A 51 -12.02 -11.33 -10.80
N VAL A 52 -11.24 -11.47 -11.87
CA VAL A 52 -11.37 -12.54 -12.86
C VAL A 52 -11.05 -13.91 -12.26
N THR A 53 -10.01 -14.01 -11.43
CA THR A 53 -9.69 -15.29 -10.77
C THR A 53 -10.79 -15.73 -9.81
N TRP A 54 -11.43 -14.79 -9.11
CA TRP A 54 -12.57 -15.09 -8.23
C TRP A 54 -13.87 -15.36 -8.99
N SER A 55 -14.14 -14.66 -10.09
CA SER A 55 -15.34 -14.93 -10.91
C SER A 55 -15.24 -16.27 -11.65
N LEU A 56 -14.02 -16.66 -12.03
CA LEU A 56 -13.69 -17.94 -12.65
C LEU A 56 -13.13 -18.96 -11.64
N ALA A 57 -13.50 -18.82 -10.37
CA ALA A 57 -12.98 -19.62 -9.26
C ALA A 57 -13.09 -21.14 -9.49
N LYS A 58 -14.14 -21.62 -10.16
CA LYS A 58 -14.32 -23.05 -10.45
C LYS A 58 -13.18 -23.63 -11.31
N TYR A 59 -12.67 -22.84 -12.27
CA TYR A 59 -11.62 -23.29 -13.18
C TYR A 59 -10.22 -22.97 -12.66
N VAL A 60 -10.07 -21.86 -11.94
CA VAL A 60 -8.76 -21.41 -11.41
C VAL A 60 -8.44 -22.07 -10.06
N TYR A 61 -9.44 -22.27 -9.21
CA TYR A 61 -9.30 -22.81 -7.85
C TYR A 61 -9.96 -24.19 -7.67
N GLY A 62 -10.21 -24.92 -8.77
CA GLY A 62 -10.61 -26.32 -8.70
C GLY A 62 -9.52 -27.19 -8.04
N PHE A 63 -9.91 -28.38 -7.56
CA PHE A 63 -8.96 -29.37 -7.03
C PHE A 63 -8.42 -30.32 -8.12
N ASP A 64 -8.60 -29.96 -9.39
CA ASP A 64 -8.03 -30.66 -10.53
C ASP A 64 -6.50 -30.46 -10.63
N LYS A 65 -5.82 -31.24 -11.48
CA LYS A 65 -4.35 -31.27 -11.61
C LYS A 65 -3.69 -29.91 -11.85
N ASP A 66 -4.39 -28.98 -12.50
CA ASP A 66 -3.91 -27.62 -12.83
C ASP A 66 -4.60 -26.53 -11.98
N GLY A 67 -5.49 -26.92 -11.06
CA GLY A 67 -6.28 -26.01 -10.23
C GLY A 67 -5.58 -25.64 -8.92
N HIS A 68 -5.66 -24.37 -8.54
CA HIS A 68 -5.02 -23.84 -7.34
C HIS A 68 -5.96 -23.90 -6.12
N GLY A 69 -6.49 -25.08 -5.81
CA GLY A 69 -7.43 -25.29 -4.71
C GLY A 69 -6.90 -24.93 -3.31
N TRP A 70 -5.58 -24.76 -3.15
CA TRP A 70 -4.97 -24.28 -1.91
C TRP A 70 -5.26 -22.80 -1.63
N ILE A 71 -5.55 -21.99 -2.66
CA ILE A 71 -5.78 -20.56 -2.50
C ILE A 71 -7.06 -20.26 -1.72
N PRO A 72 -8.23 -20.85 -2.01
CA PRO A 72 -9.41 -20.72 -1.16
C PRO A 72 -9.21 -21.27 0.26
N LEU A 73 -8.45 -22.36 0.41
CA LEU A 73 -8.13 -22.93 1.73
C LEU A 73 -7.31 -21.96 2.59
N SER A 74 -6.49 -21.10 1.98
CA SER A 74 -5.73 -20.07 2.70
C SER A 74 -6.61 -19.08 3.46
N ILE A 75 -7.84 -18.82 3.00
CA ILE A 75 -8.82 -17.97 3.72
C ILE A 75 -9.23 -18.65 5.02
N VAL A 76 -9.48 -19.96 4.98
CA VAL A 76 -9.85 -20.75 6.16
C VAL A 76 -8.67 -20.82 7.14
N ILE A 77 -7.45 -21.04 6.63
CA ILE A 77 -6.23 -21.04 7.44
C ILE A 77 -6.00 -19.66 8.08
N GLY A 78 -6.16 -18.59 7.31
CA GLY A 78 -6.06 -17.20 7.78
C GLY A 78 -7.08 -16.87 8.88
N ALA A 79 -8.31 -17.36 8.74
CA ALA A 79 -9.37 -17.21 9.75
C ALA A 79 -9.12 -18.08 11.00
N ALA A 80 -8.46 -19.23 10.86
CA ALA A 80 -8.14 -20.11 11.98
C ALA A 80 -7.06 -19.53 12.91
N ILE A 81 -6.06 -18.81 12.37
CA ILE A 81 -4.95 -18.25 13.14
C ILE A 81 -5.40 -17.33 14.31
N PRO A 82 -6.25 -16.30 14.13
CA PRO A 82 -6.72 -15.48 15.25
C PRO A 82 -7.58 -16.27 16.24
N VAL A 83 -8.32 -17.29 15.79
CA VAL A 83 -9.12 -18.17 16.66
C VAL A 83 -8.21 -19.03 17.55
N VAL A 84 -7.14 -19.60 16.98
CA VAL A 84 -6.13 -20.34 17.74
C VAL A 84 -5.46 -19.43 18.76
N LEU A 85 -5.09 -18.20 18.37
CA LEU A 85 -4.50 -17.23 19.29
C LEU A 85 -5.46 -16.86 20.43
N TRP A 86 -6.76 -16.71 20.13
CA TRP A 86 -7.78 -16.46 21.14
C TRP A 86 -7.90 -17.62 22.13
N LEU A 87 -7.93 -18.87 21.65
CA LEU A 87 -7.95 -20.06 22.50
C LEU A 87 -6.69 -20.15 23.39
N VAL A 88 -5.51 -19.87 22.83
CA VAL A 88 -4.25 -19.84 23.58
C VAL A 88 -4.28 -18.74 24.65
N SER A 89 -4.79 -17.56 24.33
CA SER A 89 -4.91 -16.43 25.27
C SER A 89 -5.85 -16.69 26.45
N ARG A 90 -6.76 -17.67 26.31
CA ARG A 90 -7.67 -18.09 27.38
C ARG A 90 -6.99 -19.04 28.37
N LYS A 91 -5.96 -19.77 27.94
CA LYS A 91 -5.22 -20.74 28.76
C LYS A 91 -3.90 -20.19 29.30
N TYR A 92 -3.25 -19.29 28.55
CA TYR A 92 -2.00 -18.65 28.91
C TYR A 92 -2.12 -17.14 28.69
N GLU A 93 -2.27 -16.38 29.77
CA GLU A 93 -2.37 -14.91 29.69
C GLU A 93 -1.02 -14.26 29.37
N THR A 94 0.09 -14.91 29.75
CA THR A 94 1.45 -14.42 29.55
C THR A 94 2.33 -15.55 29.02
N ILE A 95 2.86 -15.39 27.81
CA ILE A 95 3.89 -16.28 27.25
C ILE A 95 5.18 -15.47 27.20
N TYR A 96 6.22 -15.91 27.93
CA TYR A 96 7.55 -15.31 27.88
C TYR A 96 7.62 -13.81 28.25
N GLY A 97 6.72 -13.34 29.13
CA GLY A 97 6.64 -11.93 29.54
C GLY A 97 5.84 -11.01 28.59
N TRP A 98 5.30 -11.56 27.50
CA TRP A 98 4.41 -10.86 26.58
C TRP A 98 2.96 -11.29 26.81
N GLU A 99 2.07 -10.31 26.99
CA GLU A 99 0.63 -10.57 27.06
C GLU A 99 0.11 -10.97 25.68
N VAL A 100 -0.37 -12.21 25.57
CA VAL A 100 -0.88 -12.78 24.30
C VAL A 100 -2.05 -11.95 23.76
N ARG A 101 -2.79 -11.26 24.63
CA ARG A 101 -3.91 -10.37 24.27
C ARG A 101 -3.49 -9.10 23.54
N LYS A 102 -2.23 -8.66 23.65
CA LYS A 102 -1.72 -7.46 22.97
C LYS A 102 -1.27 -7.75 21.54
N LEU A 103 -1.17 -9.03 21.15
CA LEU A 103 -0.75 -9.44 19.83
C LEU A 103 -1.96 -9.47 18.88
N VAL A 104 -2.04 -8.51 17.96
CA VAL A 104 -3.07 -8.48 16.92
C VAL A 104 -2.54 -9.20 15.67
N THR A 105 -2.67 -10.53 15.64
CA THR A 105 -2.20 -11.36 14.52
C THR A 105 -2.68 -10.91 13.14
N PRO A 106 -3.96 -10.51 12.93
CA PRO A 106 -4.41 -10.08 11.60
C PRO A 106 -3.62 -8.89 11.06
N VAL A 107 -3.23 -7.95 11.91
CA VAL A 107 -2.44 -6.78 11.52
C VAL A 107 -1.03 -7.20 11.11
N VAL A 108 -0.42 -8.15 11.82
CA VAL A 108 0.92 -8.66 11.48
C VAL A 108 0.91 -9.35 10.11
N PHE A 109 -0.07 -10.23 9.85
CA PHE A 109 -0.19 -10.92 8.56
C PHE A 109 -0.50 -9.96 7.41
N HIS A 110 -1.30 -8.92 7.65
CA HIS A 110 -1.57 -7.89 6.64
C HIS A 110 -0.30 -7.10 6.26
N ASN A 111 0.49 -6.67 7.24
CA ASN A 111 1.75 -5.97 6.95
C ASN A 111 2.79 -6.91 6.29
N ALA A 112 2.76 -8.21 6.62
CA ALA A 112 3.61 -9.21 6.00
C ALA A 112 3.22 -9.45 4.52
N SER A 113 1.93 -9.46 4.18
CA SER A 113 1.49 -9.62 2.79
C SER A 113 1.91 -8.46 1.90
N ASP A 114 1.83 -7.23 2.42
CA ASP A 114 2.14 -6.02 1.65
C ASP A 114 3.61 -5.94 1.22
N THR A 115 4.51 -6.62 1.95
CA THR A 115 5.94 -6.72 1.63
C THR A 115 6.22 -7.50 0.33
N THR A 116 5.25 -8.26 -0.18
CA THR A 116 5.41 -9.04 -1.42
C THR A 116 5.35 -8.15 -2.68
N SER A 117 4.92 -6.89 -2.54
CA SER A 117 4.88 -5.94 -3.65
C SER A 117 6.29 -5.43 -3.96
N GLY A 118 6.73 -5.53 -5.22
CA GLY A 118 8.11 -5.20 -5.65
C GLY A 118 8.55 -3.72 -5.52
N THR A 119 7.80 -2.87 -4.83
CA THR A 119 8.17 -1.48 -4.52
C THR A 119 8.56 -1.38 -3.05
N THR A 120 9.71 -1.94 -2.70
CA THR A 120 10.15 -2.13 -1.30
C THR A 120 10.63 -0.83 -0.65
N SER A 121 10.86 0.23 -1.42
CA SER A 121 11.48 1.48 -0.95
C SER A 121 10.70 2.18 0.17
N VAL A 122 9.37 2.07 0.19
CA VAL A 122 8.53 2.70 1.22
C VAL A 122 8.54 1.97 2.55
N ILE A 123 8.82 0.66 2.54
CA ILE A 123 8.75 -0.21 3.72
C ILE A 123 9.80 0.23 4.74
N TRP A 124 11.02 0.56 4.28
CA TRP A 124 12.07 1.05 5.17
C TRP A 124 11.72 2.39 5.83
N SER A 125 11.10 3.32 5.09
CA SER A 125 10.63 4.58 5.66
C SER A 125 9.52 4.34 6.69
N GLN A 126 8.57 3.45 6.40
CA GLN A 126 7.51 3.07 7.35
C GLN A 126 8.07 2.43 8.62
N VAL A 127 9.02 1.51 8.49
CA VAL A 127 9.69 0.87 9.64
C VAL A 127 10.48 1.91 10.45
N ALA A 128 11.21 2.81 9.80
CA ALA A 128 11.97 3.86 10.47
C ALA A 128 11.04 4.82 11.25
N THR A 129 9.95 5.29 10.64
CA THR A 129 8.95 6.12 11.32
C THR A 129 8.26 5.36 12.46
N GLY A 130 7.98 4.07 12.26
CA GLY A 130 7.41 3.19 13.28
C GLY A 130 8.33 3.01 14.48
N LEU A 131 9.61 2.73 14.26
CA LEU A 131 10.63 2.63 15.31
C LEU A 131 10.81 3.98 16.03
N TRP A 132 10.87 5.09 15.30
CA TRP A 132 10.95 6.41 15.90
C TRP A 132 9.76 6.70 16.83
N SER A 133 8.54 6.49 16.34
CA SER A 133 7.32 6.75 17.11
C SER A 133 7.18 5.78 18.29
N GLN A 134 7.30 4.47 18.04
CA GLN A 134 6.96 3.42 19.01
C GLN A 134 8.10 3.06 19.96
N TRP A 135 9.36 3.09 19.50
CA TRP A 135 10.52 2.79 20.34
C TRP A 135 11.04 4.07 20.99
N TYR A 136 11.49 5.04 20.19
CA TYR A 136 12.19 6.22 20.72
C TYR A 136 11.25 7.14 21.50
N MET A 137 10.14 7.57 20.89
CA MET A 137 9.25 8.56 21.50
C MET A 137 8.49 7.99 22.71
N ARG A 138 8.07 6.73 22.65
CA ARG A 138 7.35 6.06 23.74
C ARG A 138 8.22 5.81 24.97
N LEU A 139 9.49 5.43 24.79
CA LEU A 139 10.41 5.15 25.90
C LEU A 139 11.01 6.43 26.51
N ARG A 140 11.32 7.44 25.68
CA ARG A 140 12.03 8.65 26.14
C ARG A 140 11.08 9.78 26.57
N HIS A 141 9.93 9.94 25.90
CA HIS A 141 9.02 11.07 26.10
C HIS A 141 7.52 10.67 26.10
N PRO A 142 7.07 9.85 27.07
CA PRO A 142 5.70 9.31 27.09
C PRO A 142 4.61 10.39 27.19
N ALA A 143 4.87 11.47 27.94
CA ALA A 143 3.93 12.59 28.08
C ALA A 143 3.69 13.35 26.76
N TRP A 144 4.74 13.49 25.94
CA TRP A 144 4.63 14.10 24.62
C TRP A 144 3.94 13.15 23.64
N PHE A 145 4.31 11.87 23.67
CA PHE A 145 3.75 10.83 22.80
C PHE A 145 2.22 10.74 22.93
N GLY A 146 1.68 10.72 24.15
CA GLY A 146 0.23 10.65 24.36
C GLY A 146 -0.54 11.87 23.83
N LYS A 147 0.08 13.06 23.83
CA LYS A 147 -0.59 14.31 23.45
C LYS A 147 -0.46 14.66 21.97
N TYR A 148 0.71 14.43 21.38
CA TYR A 148 1.05 14.97 20.05
C TYR A 148 1.25 13.92 18.96
N ASN A 149 1.48 12.65 19.30
CA ASN A 149 1.79 11.64 18.29
C ASN A 149 0.65 11.47 17.27
N TYR A 150 -0.61 11.57 17.70
CA TYR A 150 -1.77 11.53 16.81
C TYR A 150 -1.81 12.72 15.84
N ILE A 151 -1.54 13.94 16.32
CA ILE A 151 -1.55 15.16 15.50
C ILE A 151 -0.39 15.14 14.51
N VAL A 152 0.80 14.76 14.94
CA VAL A 152 1.99 14.64 14.08
C VAL A 152 1.79 13.55 13.03
N GLY A 153 1.21 12.40 13.39
CA GLY A 153 0.85 11.36 12.44
C GLY A 153 -0.16 11.84 11.40
N GLY A 154 -1.22 12.53 11.83
CA GLY A 154 -2.20 13.13 10.92
C GLY A 154 -1.59 14.18 9.99
N GLY A 155 -0.68 15.02 10.51
CA GLY A 155 0.06 16.00 9.72
C GLY A 155 0.98 15.38 8.68
N LEU A 156 1.68 14.29 9.04
CA LEU A 156 2.55 13.55 8.12
C LEU A 156 1.74 12.90 6.98
N ASP A 157 0.60 12.28 7.29
CA ASP A 157 -0.29 11.68 6.29
C ASP A 157 -0.89 12.73 5.34
N ALA A 158 -1.37 13.86 5.88
CA ALA A 158 -1.87 14.96 5.08
C ALA A 158 -0.77 15.57 4.19
N GLY A 159 0.42 15.81 4.74
CA GLY A 159 1.56 16.35 4.01
C GLY A 159 2.02 15.44 2.87
N ALA A 160 2.09 14.13 3.13
CA ALA A 160 2.43 13.14 2.10
C ALA A 160 1.41 13.16 0.96
N LYS A 161 0.10 13.23 1.25
CA LYS A 161 -0.95 13.30 0.23
C LYS A 161 -0.89 14.59 -0.59
N VAL A 162 -0.63 15.73 0.05
CA VAL A 162 -0.46 17.01 -0.65
C VAL A 162 0.78 16.98 -1.56
N MET A 163 1.89 16.45 -1.06
CA MET A 163 3.11 16.30 -1.86
C MET A 163 2.87 15.37 -3.05
N MET A 164 2.21 14.22 -2.83
CA MET A 164 1.83 13.31 -3.91
C MET A 164 0.96 13.99 -4.96
N PHE A 165 -0.02 14.80 -4.56
CA PHE A 165 -0.84 15.57 -5.48
C PHE A 165 -0.01 16.55 -6.33
N ILE A 166 0.89 17.31 -5.70
CA ILE A 166 1.78 18.25 -6.41
C ILE A 166 2.70 17.51 -7.38
N LEU A 167 3.35 16.43 -6.93
CA LEU A 167 4.25 15.62 -7.78
C LEU A 167 3.50 15.01 -8.97
N THR A 168 2.27 14.56 -8.75
CA THR A 168 1.41 13.97 -9.79
C THR A 168 1.07 15.00 -10.86
N PHE A 169 0.65 16.20 -10.47
CA PHE A 169 0.17 17.22 -11.41
C PHE A 169 1.27 18.11 -12.02
N ALA A 170 2.27 18.50 -11.23
CA ALA A 170 3.29 19.48 -11.63
C ALA A 170 4.54 18.85 -12.25
N VAL A 171 4.95 17.69 -11.73
CA VAL A 171 6.21 17.05 -12.15
C VAL A 171 5.93 15.93 -13.14
N SER A 172 5.09 15.00 -12.75
CA SER A 172 4.84 13.76 -13.50
C SER A 172 3.92 13.98 -14.72
N GLY A 173 3.44 15.21 -14.92
CA GLY A 173 2.66 15.59 -16.10
C GLY A 173 1.19 15.14 -16.06
N GLY A 174 0.59 14.99 -14.88
CA GLY A 174 -0.84 14.65 -14.75
C GLY A 174 -1.80 15.65 -15.40
N SER A 175 -1.35 16.90 -15.58
CA SER A 175 -2.08 17.96 -16.32
C SER A 175 -1.67 18.10 -17.79
N GLY A 176 -0.84 17.20 -18.33
CA GLY A 176 -0.41 17.16 -19.74
C GLY A 176 0.99 17.71 -20.04
N LYS A 177 1.55 18.60 -19.20
CA LYS A 177 2.95 19.09 -19.33
C LYS A 177 3.83 18.49 -18.26
N GLU A 178 4.81 17.68 -18.67
CA GLU A 178 5.82 17.11 -17.77
C GLU A 178 6.98 18.08 -17.62
N VAL A 179 7.41 18.32 -16.38
CA VAL A 179 8.64 19.05 -16.08
C VAL A 179 9.62 18.02 -15.52
N PRO A 180 10.66 17.62 -16.27
CA PRO A 180 11.61 16.63 -15.79
C PRO A 180 12.32 17.19 -14.55
N PHE A 181 12.40 16.38 -13.49
CA PHE A 181 13.18 16.75 -12.31
C PHE A 181 14.65 16.94 -12.72
N PRO A 182 15.35 17.94 -12.16
CA PRO A 182 16.78 18.07 -12.34
C PRO A 182 17.50 16.78 -11.93
N THR A 183 18.60 16.50 -12.62
CA THR A 183 19.47 15.36 -12.34
C THR A 183 20.34 15.67 -11.13
N TRP A 184 20.30 14.83 -10.10
CA TRP A 184 21.14 14.96 -8.90
C TRP A 184 21.51 13.58 -8.35
N TRP A 185 22.29 13.53 -7.27
CA TRP A 185 22.83 12.27 -6.73
C TRP A 185 21.74 11.24 -6.32
N GLY A 186 20.52 11.68 -6.01
CA GLY A 186 19.36 10.81 -5.73
C GLY A 186 18.34 10.73 -6.88
N ASN A 187 18.63 11.34 -8.03
CA ASN A 187 17.88 11.20 -9.28
C ASN A 187 18.85 11.24 -10.48
N PRO A 188 19.68 10.19 -10.66
CA PRO A 188 20.54 10.10 -11.84
C PRO A 188 19.69 9.93 -13.11
N THR A 189 20.21 10.32 -14.28
CA THR A 189 19.54 10.10 -15.57
C THR A 189 19.31 8.60 -15.79
N SER A 190 18.07 8.14 -15.60
CA SER A 190 17.65 6.79 -15.96
C SER A 190 17.14 6.74 -17.40
N SER A 191 17.46 5.64 -18.10
CA SER A 191 16.81 5.30 -19.37
C SER A 191 15.32 5.03 -19.11
N SER A 192 14.43 5.31 -20.07
CA SER A 192 12.97 5.07 -19.96
C SER A 192 12.55 3.62 -19.63
N LYS A 193 13.51 2.68 -19.57
CA LYS A 193 13.32 1.26 -19.24
C LYS A 193 13.77 0.90 -17.82
N GLN A 194 14.20 1.87 -17.02
CA GLN A 194 14.71 1.64 -15.68
C GLN A 194 13.61 1.97 -14.66
N TYR A 195 13.36 1.05 -13.72
CA TYR A 195 12.36 1.25 -12.67
C TYR A 195 12.72 2.47 -11.80
N ALA A 196 11.72 3.10 -11.17
CA ALA A 196 11.91 4.32 -10.37
C ALA A 196 12.81 4.14 -9.13
N ASP A 197 13.08 2.91 -8.74
CA ASP A 197 14.01 2.50 -7.68
C ASP A 197 15.44 2.23 -8.20
N TYR A 198 15.68 2.41 -9.50
CA TYR A 198 16.96 2.24 -10.20
C TYR A 198 17.58 0.84 -10.08
N CYS A 199 16.89 -0.13 -9.48
CA CYS A 199 17.40 -1.44 -9.11
C CYS A 199 17.29 -2.49 -10.24
N GLY A 200 16.80 -2.10 -11.42
CA GLY A 200 16.76 -2.98 -12.60
C GLY A 200 16.32 -2.28 -13.88
N THR A 201 16.64 -2.89 -15.02
CA THR A 201 16.09 -2.58 -16.34
C THR A 201 14.97 -3.58 -16.65
N GLY A 202 13.83 -3.11 -17.16
CA GLY A 202 12.69 -3.93 -17.57
C GLY A 202 12.94 -4.76 -18.83
N GLN A 203 14.04 -5.52 -18.87
CA GLN A 203 14.25 -6.60 -19.83
C GLN A 203 13.95 -7.93 -19.14
N GLU A 204 12.68 -8.32 -19.17
CA GLU A 204 12.37 -9.76 -19.17
C GLU A 204 12.85 -10.31 -20.52
N GLY A 205 13.53 -11.46 -20.49
CA GLY A 205 14.10 -12.12 -21.68
C GLY A 205 13.05 -12.57 -22.69
#